data_AF-A0A0C9R688-F1
#
_entry.id   AF-A0A0C9R688-F1
#
_cell.length_a   1.000
_cell.length_b   1.000
_cell.length_c   1.000
_cell.angle_alpha   90.00
_cell.angle_beta   90.00
_cell.angle_gamma   90.00
#
_symmetry.space_group_name_H-M   'P 1'
#
loop_
_entity.id
_entity.type
_entity.pdbx_description
1 polymer ?
#
loop_
_entity_poly.entity_id
_entity_poly.type
_entity_poly.pdbx_seq_one_letter_code
_entity_poly.pdbx_strand_id
1 'polypeptide(L)'
;MKEACIGANEDGANSTYDTEITLATRMFAQVKEDLGKLVAATTMNNENFQNVLADLTSSHIKGGNEVYIDVDPQSVDCVHFLIDADIAVYHRNDNHKVRLMDLI
;
A
#
# COMPACT_ATOMS: atom_id res chain seq x y z
N MET A 1 29.62 -38.17 8.04
CA MET A 1 28.50 -37.86 8.95
C MET A 1 28.32 -36.36 9.20
N LYS A 2 29.38 -35.57 9.41
CA LYS A 2 29.26 -34.12 9.66
C LYS A 2 28.66 -33.34 8.46
N GLU A 3 29.09 -33.67 7.24
CA GLU A 3 28.58 -33.06 6.00
C GLU A 3 27.08 -33.31 5.76
N ALA A 4 26.57 -34.50 6.10
CA ALA A 4 25.16 -34.86 5.91
C ALA A 4 24.22 -34.15 6.90
N CYS A 5 24.70 -33.82 8.11
CA CYS A 5 23.94 -33.01 9.07
C CYS A 5 23.92 -31.53 8.69
N ILE A 6 24.94 -31.03 7.99
CA ILE A 6 24.99 -29.62 7.56
C ILE A 6 24.01 -29.41 6.41
N GLY A 7 24.04 -30.28 5.39
CA GLY A 7 23.07 -30.21 4.27
C GLY A 7 21.61 -30.39 4.71
N ALA A 8 21.33 -31.30 5.66
CA ALA A 8 19.98 -31.49 6.17
C ALA A 8 19.43 -30.28 6.96
N ASN A 9 20.30 -29.51 7.62
CA ASN A 9 19.91 -28.29 8.33
C ASN A 9 19.70 -27.10 7.39
N GLU A 10 20.50 -26.98 6.32
CA GLU A 10 20.32 -25.95 5.29
C GLU A 10 19.04 -26.19 4.47
N ASP A 11 18.77 -27.44 4.08
CA ASP A 11 17.54 -27.81 3.36
C ASP A 11 16.28 -27.64 4.22
N GLY A 12 16.38 -27.95 5.52
CA GLY A 12 15.29 -27.71 6.48
C GLY A 12 15.00 -26.23 6.69
N ALA A 13 16.03 -25.40 6.83
CA ALA A 13 15.89 -23.95 6.99
C ALA A 13 15.31 -23.27 5.73
N ASN A 14 15.74 -23.68 4.53
CA ASN A 14 15.17 -23.19 3.28
C ASN A 14 13.70 -23.61 3.11
N SER A 15 13.37 -24.86 3.44
CA SER A 15 11.98 -25.36 3.44
C SER A 15 11.08 -24.54 4.38
N THR A 16 11.57 -24.20 5.57
CA THR A 16 10.83 -23.35 6.53
C THR A 16 10.69 -21.93 6.02
N TYR A 17 11.74 -21.34 5.46
CA TYR A 17 11.68 -20.01 4.86
C TYR A 17 10.69 -19.93 3.68
N ASP A 18 10.72 -20.89 2.77
CA ASP A 18 9.83 -20.93 1.60
C ASP A 18 8.36 -21.15 2.00
N THR A 19 8.11 -21.89 3.07
CA THR A 19 6.76 -22.08 3.59
C THR A 19 6.25 -20.82 4.30
N GLU A 20 7.09 -20.15 5.09
CA GLU A 20 6.76 -18.88 5.74
C GLU A 20 6.52 -17.76 4.73
N ILE A 21 7.34 -17.63 3.69
CA ILE A 21 7.15 -16.58 2.66
C ILE A 21 5.90 -16.83 1.82
N THR A 22 5.57 -18.10 1.54
CA THR A 22 4.33 -18.47 0.85
C THR A 22 3.11 -18.13 1.71
N LEU A 23 3.18 -18.40 3.01
CA LEU A 23 2.12 -18.06 3.96
C LEU A 23 1.94 -16.54 4.06
N ALA A 24 3.03 -15.80 4.23
CA ALA A 24 3.02 -14.34 4.28
C ALA A 24 2.44 -13.73 2.99
N THR A 25 2.84 -14.24 1.82
CA THR A 25 2.32 -13.80 0.52
C THR A 25 0.81 -14.04 0.41
N ARG A 26 0.32 -15.20 0.88
CA ARG A 26 -1.11 -15.50 0.91
C ARG A 26 -1.88 -14.60 1.85
N MET A 27 -1.36 -14.38 3.05
CA MET A 27 -1.97 -13.45 4.02
C MET A 27 -2.04 -12.04 3.44
N PHE A 28 -0.97 -11.57 2.80
CA PHE A 28 -0.95 -10.26 2.16
C PHE A 28 -1.97 -10.16 1.01
N ALA A 29 -2.07 -11.18 0.17
CA ALA A 29 -3.05 -11.23 -0.91
C ALA A 29 -4.49 -11.19 -0.37
N GLN A 30 -4.76 -11.92 0.72
CA GLN A 30 -6.07 -11.97 1.35
C GLN A 30 -6.44 -10.65 2.03
N VAL A 31 -5.51 -10.03 2.76
CA VAL A 31 -5.70 -8.69 3.35
C VAL A 31 -5.93 -7.64 2.26
N LYS A 32 -5.21 -7.73 1.15
CA LYS A 32 -5.40 -6.84 -0.01
C LYS A 32 -6.80 -7.00 -0.62
N GLU A 33 -7.28 -8.23 -0.76
CA GLU A 33 -8.62 -8.52 -1.28
C GLU A 33 -9.71 -8.01 -0.33
N ASP A 34 -9.56 -8.26 0.97
CA ASP A 34 -10.53 -7.84 1.98
C ASP A 34 -10.58 -6.32 2.13
N LEU A 35 -9.43 -5.65 2.05
CA LEU A 35 -9.37 -4.18 1.98
C LEU A 35 -10.07 -3.67 0.71
N GLY A 36 -9.83 -4.31 -0.43
CA GLY A 36 -10.51 -3.99 -1.69
C GLY A 36 -12.03 -4.11 -1.60
N LYS A 37 -12.52 -5.16 -0.92
CA LYS A 37 -13.96 -5.36 -0.65
C LYS A 37 -14.52 -4.33 0.31
N LEU A 38 -13.79 -4.00 1.37
CA LEU A 38 -14.21 -2.98 2.34
C LEU A 38 -14.36 -1.63 1.66
N VAL A 39 -13.36 -1.21 0.90
CA VAL A 39 -13.41 0.02 0.10
C VAL A 39 -14.55 -0.02 -0.92
N ALA A 40 -14.73 -1.13 -1.64
CA ALA A 40 -15.83 -1.26 -2.60
C ALA A 40 -17.21 -1.21 -1.94
N ALA A 41 -17.34 -1.68 -0.70
CA ALA A 41 -18.58 -1.70 0.06
C ALA A 41 -18.88 -0.35 0.77
N THR A 42 -17.87 0.38 1.22
CA THR A 42 -18.04 1.67 1.90
C THR A 42 -18.16 2.85 0.94
N THR A 43 -17.66 2.72 -0.29
CA THR A 43 -17.67 3.81 -1.26
C THR A 43 -18.60 3.48 -2.43
N MET A 44 -19.86 3.89 -2.33
CA MET A 44 -20.78 3.87 -3.47
C MET A 44 -20.23 4.81 -4.57
N ASN A 45 -19.85 4.21 -5.70
CA ASN A 45 -19.45 4.83 -6.96
C ASN A 45 -18.11 5.59 -6.92
N ASN A 46 -17.01 4.84 -7.07
CA ASN A 46 -15.68 5.27 -6.63
C ASN A 46 -14.71 5.69 -7.74
N GLU A 47 -15.21 6.19 -8.89
CA GLU A 47 -14.34 6.75 -9.93
C GLU A 47 -13.43 7.85 -9.35
N ASN A 48 -13.96 8.71 -8.47
CA ASN A 48 -13.18 9.77 -7.83
C ASN A 48 -12.04 9.22 -6.97
N PHE A 49 -12.29 8.19 -6.14
CA PHE A 49 -11.23 7.58 -5.33
C PHE A 49 -10.22 6.81 -6.18
N GLN A 50 -10.66 6.12 -7.23
CA GLN A 50 -9.77 5.43 -8.15
C GLN A 50 -8.88 6.43 -8.88
N ASN A 51 -9.43 7.55 -9.34
CA ASN A 51 -8.69 8.64 -9.98
C ASN A 51 -7.69 9.26 -8.99
N VAL A 52 -8.11 9.56 -7.76
CA VAL A 52 -7.21 10.10 -6.71
C VAL A 52 -6.07 9.15 -6.41
N LEU A 53 -6.33 7.84 -6.27
CA LEU A 53 -5.29 6.84 -6.06
C LEU A 53 -4.36 6.71 -7.27
N ALA A 54 -4.90 6.76 -8.50
CA ALA A 54 -4.11 6.69 -9.71
C ALA A 54 -3.19 7.92 -9.85
N ASP A 55 -3.71 9.11 -9.55
CA ASP A 55 -2.95 10.36 -9.56
C ASP A 55 -1.86 10.36 -8.47
N LEU A 56 -2.21 9.93 -7.25
CA LEU A 56 -1.27 9.82 -6.13
C LEU A 56 -0.13 8.83 -6.39
N THR A 57 -0.44 7.67 -6.95
CA THR A 57 0.59 6.66 -7.28
C THR A 57 1.46 7.11 -8.44
N SER A 58 0.87 7.79 -9.43
CA SER A 58 1.61 8.36 -10.57
C SER A 58 2.49 9.53 -10.14
N SER A 59 2.02 10.40 -9.25
CA SER A 59 2.77 11.54 -8.72
C SER A 59 3.96 11.07 -7.86
N HIS A 60 3.75 10.04 -7.05
CA HIS A 60 4.78 9.49 -6.17
C HIS A 60 6.04 9.02 -6.92
N ILE A 61 5.88 8.52 -8.16
CA ILE A 61 7.02 8.09 -9.00
C ILE A 61 7.82 9.28 -9.57
N LYS A 62 7.21 10.47 -9.70
CA LYS A 62 7.82 11.63 -10.38
C LYS A 62 8.83 12.39 -9.52
N GLY A 63 8.73 12.29 -8.19
CA GLY A 63 9.69 12.90 -7.26
C GLY A 63 9.62 14.43 -7.17
N GLY A 64 10.36 15.01 -6.21
CA GLY A 64 10.42 16.47 -6.03
C GLY A 64 9.08 17.11 -5.65
N ASN A 65 8.73 18.24 -6.27
CA ASN A 65 7.44 18.91 -6.05
C ASN A 65 6.27 18.23 -6.79
N GLU A 66 6.56 17.32 -7.73
CA GLU A 66 5.54 16.63 -8.51
C GLU A 66 4.91 15.46 -7.76
N VAL A 67 5.35 15.18 -6.53
CA VAL A 67 4.74 14.14 -5.66
C VAL A 67 3.38 14.55 -5.11
N TYR A 68 3.07 15.85 -5.13
CA TYR A 68 1.81 16.39 -4.64
C TYR A 68 0.80 16.50 -5.77
N ILE A 69 -0.45 16.15 -5.46
CA ILE A 69 -1.61 16.39 -6.31
C ILE A 69 -2.55 17.41 -5.64
N ASP A 70 -3.31 18.13 -6.44
CA ASP A 70 -4.33 19.05 -5.95
C ASP A 70 -5.59 18.28 -5.50
N VAL A 71 -6.17 18.71 -4.38
CA VAL A 71 -7.37 18.12 -3.79
C VAL A 71 -8.60 18.82 -4.36
N ASP A 72 -9.41 18.07 -5.11
CA ASP A 72 -10.72 18.51 -5.61
C ASP A 72 -11.76 18.42 -4.47
N PRO A 73 -12.67 19.39 -4.32
CA PRO A 73 -13.87 19.27 -3.48
C PRO A 73 -14.60 17.91 -3.58
N GLN A 74 -14.65 17.29 -4.77
CA GLN A 74 -15.29 16.00 -5.00
C GLN A 74 -14.48 14.79 -4.48
N SER A 75 -13.21 14.99 -4.13
CA SER A 75 -12.31 13.97 -3.59
C SER A 75 -11.91 14.22 -2.13
N VAL A 76 -12.45 15.22 -1.46
CA VAL A 76 -12.12 15.56 -0.06
C VAL A 76 -12.35 14.37 0.88
N ASP A 77 -13.48 13.69 0.76
CA ASP A 77 -13.80 12.53 1.61
C ASP A 77 -12.82 11.37 1.38
N CYS A 78 -12.40 11.19 0.12
CA CYS A 78 -11.38 10.20 -0.26
C CYS A 78 -10.02 10.54 0.36
N VAL A 79 -9.63 11.81 0.28
CA VAL A 79 -8.35 12.29 0.81
C VAL A 79 -8.33 12.21 2.33
N HIS A 80 -9.40 12.62 3.02
CA HIS A 80 -9.50 12.48 4.47
C HIS A 80 -9.41 11.02 4.91
N PHE A 81 -10.11 10.10 4.24
CA PHE A 81 -10.00 8.67 4.54
C PHE A 81 -8.56 8.17 4.42
N LEU A 82 -7.83 8.57 3.37
CA LEU A 82 -6.44 8.15 3.17
C LEU A 82 -5.48 8.75 4.20
N ILE A 83 -5.77 9.95 4.69
CA ILE A 83 -4.98 10.61 5.74
C ILE A 83 -5.26 9.97 7.11
N ASP A 84 -6.53 9.71 7.43
CA ASP A 84 -6.94 9.03 8.67
C ASP A 84 -6.38 7.61 8.75
N ALA A 85 -6.13 6.98 7.61
CA ALA A 85 -5.50 5.67 7.49
C ALA A 85 -3.95 5.71 7.49
N ASP A 86 -3.33 6.88 7.68
CA ASP A 86 -1.88 7.11 7.59
C ASP A 86 -1.25 6.70 6.23
N ILE A 87 -2.03 6.76 5.13
CA ILE A 87 -1.57 6.41 3.78
C ILE A 87 -1.10 7.65 3.01
N ALA A 88 -1.73 8.80 3.25
CA ALA A 88 -1.44 10.05 2.59
C ALA A 88 -1.22 11.19 3.60
N VAL A 89 -0.59 12.27 3.16
CA VAL A 89 -0.29 13.43 4.00
C VAL A 89 -0.48 14.72 3.22
N TYR A 90 -1.08 15.72 3.87
CA TYR A 90 -1.17 17.07 3.33
C TYR A 90 0.21 17.70 3.15
N HIS A 91 0.33 18.58 2.15
CA HIS A 91 1.48 19.44 2.02
C HIS A 91 1.54 20.38 3.24
N ARG A 92 2.74 20.51 3.81
CA ARG A 92 2.97 21.23 5.09
C ARG A 92 2.42 22.66 5.13
N ASN A 93 2.44 23.35 3.98
CA ASN A 93 2.02 24.74 3.87
C ASN A 93 0.76 24.93 3.00
N ASP A 94 0.21 23.86 2.43
CA ASP A 94 -0.89 23.94 1.48
C ASP A 94 -1.85 22.76 1.65
N ASN A 95 -2.95 22.97 2.36
CA ASN A 95 -3.91 21.91 2.65
C ASN A 95 -4.76 21.53 1.41
N HIS A 96 -4.58 22.21 0.28
CA HIS A 96 -5.16 21.79 -0.99
C HIS A 96 -4.28 20.81 -1.75
N LYS A 97 -3.13 20.42 -1.18
CA LYS A 97 -2.21 19.48 -1.82
C LYS A 97 -1.96 18.28 -0.93
N VAL A 98 -1.96 17.09 -1.54
CA VAL A 98 -1.75 15.83 -0.84
C VAL A 98 -0.72 14.98 -1.58
N ARG A 99 0.08 14.21 -0.84
CA ARG A 99 0.98 13.19 -1.39
C ARG A 99 0.83 11.87 -0.65
N LEU A 100 1.28 10.77 -1.28
CA LEU A 100 1.47 9.51 -0.56
C LEU A 100 2.56 9.65 0.48
N MET A 101 2.36 8.99 1.61
CA MET A 101 3.39 8.79 2.60
C MET A 101 4.46 7.87 2.02
N ASP A 102 5.73 8.14 2.35
CA ASP A 102 6.82 7.23 1.97
C ASP A 102 6.70 5.99 2.86
N LEU A 103 6.33 4.84 2.27
CA LEU A 103 6.33 3.56 2.96
C LEU A 103 7.80 3.14 3.16
N ILE A 104 8.26 3.24 4.41
CA ILE A 104 9.62 2.90 4.85
C ILE A 104 9.89 1.41 4.62
#